data_AF-A0A5C8HTG0-F1
#
_entry.id   AF-A0A5C8HTG0-F1
#
_cell.length_a   1.000
_cell.length_b   1.000
_cell.length_c   1.000
_cell.angle_alpha   90.00
_cell.angle_beta   90.00
_cell.angle_gamma   90.00
#
_symmetry.space_group_name_H-M   'P 1'
#
loop_
_entity.id
_entity.type
_entity.pdbx_description
1 polymer ?
#
loop_
_entity_poly.entity_id
_entity_poly.type
_entity_poly.pdbx_seq_one_letter_code
_entity_poly.pdbx_strand_id
1 'polypeptide(L)'
;MTSSTQLALDFARVVPASLDQAETAMRILEDWADGDSTDIDEGIARLLAATMHSGPHSALHQFAATGELIADQALAELGDVQVPLEREAWVDALGRYIITGGGHRS
;
A
#
# COMPACT_ATOMS: atom_id res chain seq x y z
N MET A 1 -14.61 42.87 -4.06
CA MET A 1 -13.57 42.46 -3.11
C MET A 1 -14.23 41.79 -1.93
N THR A 2 -14.17 40.46 -1.85
CA THR A 2 -13.87 39.62 -0.67
C THR A 2 -14.00 38.18 -1.12
N SER A 3 -12.85 37.51 -1.19
CA SER A 3 -12.66 36.13 -1.61
C SER A 3 -13.48 35.18 -0.74
N SER A 4 -14.30 34.33 -1.37
CA SER A 4 -14.69 33.06 -0.75
C SER A 4 -13.74 32.01 -1.28
N THR A 5 -12.76 31.66 -0.44
CA THR A 5 -11.81 30.57 -0.65
C THR A 5 -12.59 29.28 -0.84
N GLN A 6 -12.77 28.88 -2.09
CA GLN A 6 -13.15 27.51 -2.42
C GLN A 6 -12.01 26.63 -1.94
N LEU A 7 -12.24 25.88 -0.87
CA LEU A 7 -11.45 24.70 -0.52
C LEU A 7 -11.56 23.73 -1.70
N ALA A 8 -10.71 23.91 -2.71
CA ALA A 8 -10.36 22.87 -3.65
C ALA A 8 -9.56 21.86 -2.83
N LEU A 9 -10.26 20.95 -2.18
CA LEU A 9 -9.68 19.69 -1.74
C LEU A 9 -9.13 19.05 -3.02
N ASP A 10 -7.80 19.03 -3.12
CA ASP A 10 -7.04 18.46 -4.22
C ASP A 10 -7.17 16.93 -4.17
N PHE A 11 -8.38 16.43 -4.41
CA PHE A 11 -8.70 15.00 -4.56
C PHE A 11 -8.14 14.44 -5.88
N ALA A 12 -7.32 15.21 -6.60
CA ALA A 12 -6.96 14.96 -7.99
C ALA A 12 -5.81 13.96 -8.17
N ARG A 13 -5.32 13.30 -7.11
CA ARG A 13 -4.34 12.23 -7.27
C ARG A 13 -4.46 11.06 -6.32
N VAL A 14 -5.68 10.75 -5.90
CA VAL A 14 -5.95 9.43 -5.33
C VAL A 14 -6.27 8.50 -6.49
N VAL A 15 -5.31 7.65 -6.86
CA VAL A 15 -5.55 6.60 -7.85
C VAL A 15 -6.19 5.44 -7.10
N PRO A 16 -7.49 5.13 -7.32
CA PRO A 16 -8.04 3.92 -6.74
C PRO A 16 -7.23 2.74 -7.26
N ALA A 17 -6.86 1.85 -6.34
CA ALA A 17 -6.45 0.50 -6.68
C ALA A 17 -7.43 -0.02 -7.75
N SER A 18 -6.94 -0.44 -8.92
CA SER A 18 -7.85 -1.05 -9.87
C SER A 18 -8.47 -2.29 -9.21
N LEU A 19 -9.74 -2.58 -9.50
CA LEU A 19 -10.43 -3.72 -8.90
C LEU A 19 -9.63 -5.04 -9.08
N ASP A 20 -8.93 -5.15 -10.20
CA ASP A 20 -8.06 -6.26 -10.57
C ASP A 20 -6.78 -6.32 -9.72
N GLN A 21 -6.17 -5.16 -9.44
CA GLN A 21 -5.00 -5.05 -8.57
C GLN A 21 -5.34 -5.44 -7.13
N ALA A 22 -6.46 -4.94 -6.59
CA ALA A 22 -6.93 -5.30 -5.26
C ALA A 22 -7.32 -6.79 -5.14
N GLU A 23 -7.90 -7.37 -6.19
CA GLU A 23 -8.19 -8.81 -6.24
C GLU A 23 -6.90 -9.64 -6.27
N THR A 24 -5.90 -9.20 -7.03
CA THR A 24 -4.61 -9.88 -7.11
C THR A 24 -3.86 -9.82 -5.78
N ALA A 25 -3.87 -8.67 -5.10
CA ALA A 25 -3.27 -8.50 -3.77
C ALA A 25 -3.94 -9.42 -2.73
N MET A 26 -5.27 -9.52 -2.75
CA MET A 26 -6.02 -10.45 -1.89
C MET A 26 -5.63 -11.91 -2.16
N ARG A 27 -5.57 -12.34 -3.42
CA ARG A 27 -5.15 -13.71 -3.75
C ARG A 27 -3.75 -14.04 -3.26
N ILE A 28 -2.80 -13.11 -3.39
CA ILE A 28 -1.44 -13.29 -2.88
C ILE A 28 -1.46 -13.47 -1.35
N LEU A 29 -2.24 -12.64 -0.66
CA LEU A 29 -2.38 -12.71 0.79
C LEU A 29 -3.05 -14.01 1.24
N GLU A 30 -4.11 -14.44 0.56
CA GLU A 30 -4.83 -15.68 0.83
C GLU A 30 -3.94 -16.93 0.61
N ASP A 31 -3.20 -16.97 -0.50
CA ASP A 31 -2.24 -18.05 -0.81
C ASP A 31 -1.15 -18.17 0.26
N TRP A 32 -0.69 -17.01 0.78
CA TRP A 32 0.33 -16.99 1.83
C TRP A 32 -0.23 -17.30 3.22
N ALA A 33 -1.43 -16.83 3.55
CA ALA A 33 -2.07 -17.04 4.85
C ALA A 33 -2.53 -18.49 5.10
N ASP A 34 -2.58 -19.33 4.05
CA ASP A 34 -2.71 -20.78 4.20
C ASP A 34 -1.46 -21.39 4.88
N GLY A 35 -0.32 -20.68 4.83
CA GLY A 35 0.85 -20.91 5.68
C GLY A 35 0.61 -20.39 7.11
N ASP A 36 1.08 -21.14 8.12
CA ASP A 36 0.82 -20.97 9.57
C ASP A 36 1.22 -19.61 10.22
N SER A 37 1.54 -18.58 9.44
CA SER A 37 1.90 -17.24 9.90
C SER A 37 0.84 -16.21 9.50
N THR A 38 0.61 -15.23 10.38
CA THR A 38 -0.25 -14.06 10.07
C THR A 38 0.58 -12.80 9.78
N ASP A 39 1.89 -12.85 10.01
CA ASP A 39 2.83 -11.77 9.72
C ASP A 39 3.50 -12.03 8.37
N ILE A 40 3.13 -11.25 7.35
CA ILE A 40 3.73 -11.36 6.02
C ILE A 40 5.24 -11.09 6.09
N ASP A 41 6.02 -11.89 5.37
CA ASP A 41 7.45 -11.66 5.23
C ASP A 41 7.77 -10.65 4.11
N GLU A 42 9.03 -10.21 4.04
CA GLU A 42 9.48 -9.16 3.11
C GLU A 42 9.19 -9.49 1.64
N GLY A 43 9.25 -10.77 1.26
CA GLY A 43 8.95 -11.20 -0.10
C GLY A 43 7.50 -10.91 -0.49
N ILE A 44 6.56 -11.26 0.39
CA ILE A 44 5.13 -10.99 0.19
C ILE A 44 4.83 -9.49 0.26
N ALA A 45 5.42 -8.78 1.23
CA ALA A 45 5.24 -7.34 1.33
C ALA A 45 5.67 -6.61 0.05
N ARG A 46 6.80 -7.03 -0.55
CA ARG A 46 7.28 -6.50 -1.82
C ARG A 46 6.39 -6.88 -2.99
N LEU A 47 5.84 -8.09 -3.01
CA LEU A 47 4.92 -8.53 -4.05
C LEU A 47 3.62 -7.72 -4.00
N LEU A 48 3.04 -7.55 -2.82
CA LEU A 48 1.86 -6.69 -2.60
C LEU A 48 2.13 -5.25 -3.07
N ALA A 49 3.27 -4.67 -2.68
CA ALA A 49 3.69 -3.34 -3.13
C ALA A 49 3.87 -3.26 -4.66
N ALA A 50 4.44 -4.30 -5.29
CA ALA A 50 4.61 -4.38 -6.75
C ALA A 50 3.28 -4.49 -7.51
N THR A 51 2.24 -5.01 -6.86
CA THR A 51 0.91 -5.15 -7.49
C THR A 51 0.15 -3.83 -7.47
N MET A 52 0.40 -3.01 -6.44
CA MET A 52 -0.46 -1.89 -6.08
C MET A 52 0.13 -0.50 -6.29
N HIS A 53 1.42 -0.39 -6.57
CA HIS A 53 2.08 0.90 -6.66
C HIS A 53 1.40 1.83 -7.70
N SER A 54 1.21 3.11 -7.36
CA SER A 54 0.49 4.09 -8.20
C SER A 54 1.28 4.57 -9.43
N GLY A 55 2.33 3.83 -9.83
CA GLY A 55 3.23 4.17 -10.93
C GLY A 55 4.71 4.29 -10.53
N PRO A 56 5.58 4.63 -11.49
CA PRO A 56 7.02 4.75 -11.25
C PRO A 56 7.33 5.92 -10.29
N HIS A 57 8.32 5.71 -9.43
CA HIS A 57 8.79 6.62 -8.37
C HIS A 57 7.93 6.72 -7.10
N SER A 58 6.94 5.84 -6.91
CA SER A 58 6.28 5.68 -5.60
C SER A 58 7.18 4.93 -4.62
N ALA A 59 7.01 5.18 -3.32
CA ALA A 59 7.71 4.46 -2.25
C ALA A 59 7.38 2.96 -2.28
N LEU A 60 6.13 2.59 -2.60
CA LEU A 60 5.74 1.19 -2.82
C LEU A 60 6.47 0.59 -4.04
N HIS A 61 6.66 1.35 -5.13
CA HIS A 61 7.43 0.90 -6.28
C HIS A 61 8.93 0.74 -5.95
N GLN A 62 9.52 1.67 -5.20
CA GLN A 62 10.90 1.57 -4.75
C GLN A 62 11.10 0.35 -3.84
N PHE A 63 10.20 0.14 -2.89
CA PHE A 63 10.23 -1.01 -2.00
C PHE A 63 10.10 -2.33 -2.77
N ALA A 64 9.14 -2.42 -3.70
CA ALA A 64 9.00 -3.56 -4.59
C ALA A 64 10.28 -3.86 -5.37
N ALA A 65 10.89 -2.83 -5.99
CA ALA A 65 12.05 -2.97 -6.86
C ALA A 65 13.36 -3.25 -6.11
N THR A 66 13.59 -2.56 -4.99
CA THR A 66 14.90 -2.50 -4.32
C THR A 66 14.92 -3.18 -2.95
N GLY A 67 13.76 -3.35 -2.31
CA GLY A 67 13.65 -3.74 -0.90
C GLY A 67 13.88 -2.59 0.07
N GLU A 68 14.23 -1.40 -0.41
CA GLU A 68 14.39 -0.20 0.42
C GLU A 68 13.01 0.39 0.73
N LEU A 69 12.65 0.43 2.03
CA LEU A 69 11.35 0.87 2.49
C LEU A 69 11.43 2.25 3.14
N ILE A 70 10.81 3.24 2.51
CA ILE A 70 10.59 4.56 3.11
C ILE A 70 9.24 4.53 3.83
N ALA A 71 9.23 4.07 5.08
CA ALA A 71 8.01 3.76 5.82
C ALA A 71 6.97 4.91 5.85
N ASP A 72 7.40 6.15 6.07
CA ASP A 72 6.53 7.32 6.12
C ASP A 72 5.81 7.59 4.79
N GLN A 73 6.55 7.53 3.68
CA GLN A 73 5.99 7.72 2.33
C GLN A 73 5.14 6.51 1.91
N ALA A 74 5.57 5.29 2.24
CA ALA A 74 4.83 4.09 1.94
C ALA A 74 3.48 4.05 2.68
N LEU A 75 3.43 4.46 3.95
CA LEU A 75 2.18 4.59 4.71
C LEU A 75 1.27 5.69 4.17
N ALA A 76 1.84 6.83 3.76
CA ALA A 76 1.07 7.90 3.12
C ALA A 76 0.43 7.42 1.81
N GLU A 77 1.19 6.72 0.96
CA GLU A 77 0.69 6.11 -0.27
C GLU A 77 -0.38 5.05 0.01
N LEU A 78 -0.19 4.24 1.07
CA LEU A 78 -1.16 3.23 1.47
C LEU A 78 -2.48 3.84 1.94
N GLY A 79 -2.41 4.94 2.70
CA GLY A 79 -3.59 5.67 3.19
C GLY A 79 -4.38 6.37 2.09
N ASP A 80 -3.73 6.67 0.96
CA ASP A 80 -4.41 7.19 -0.23
C ASP A 80 -5.11 6.09 -1.04
N VAL A 81 -4.83 4.80 -0.81
CA VAL A 81 -5.49 3.71 -1.56
C VAL A 81 -6.96 3.58 -1.14
N GLN A 82 -7.86 3.80 -2.08
CA GLN A 82 -9.28 3.48 -1.90
C GLN A 82 -9.59 2.08 -2.41
N VAL A 83 -9.92 1.17 -1.48
CA VAL A 83 -10.43 -0.17 -1.77
C VAL A 83 -11.74 -0.42 -1.03
N PRO A 84 -12.63 -1.28 -1.56
CA PRO A 84 -13.78 -1.77 -0.80
C PRO A 84 -13.31 -2.46 0.49
N LEU A 85 -14.06 -2.28 1.58
CA LEU A 85 -13.73 -2.81 2.92
C LEU A 85 -13.49 -4.33 2.94
N GLU A 86 -14.22 -5.07 2.11
CA GLU A 86 -14.04 -6.53 1.91
C GLU A 86 -12.64 -6.91 1.40
N ARG A 87 -11.91 -5.92 0.87
CA ARG A 87 -10.59 -6.04 0.25
C ARG A 87 -9.54 -5.19 0.96
N GLU A 88 -9.79 -4.74 2.20
CA GLU A 88 -8.80 -3.98 2.99
C GLU A 88 -7.78 -4.87 3.72
N ALA A 89 -8.01 -6.18 3.80
CA ALA A 89 -7.14 -7.08 4.57
C ALA A 89 -5.66 -7.02 4.15
N TRP A 90 -5.38 -6.81 2.86
CA TRP A 90 -4.01 -6.62 2.37
C TRP A 90 -3.42 -5.25 2.73
N VAL A 91 -4.25 -4.21 2.82
CA VAL A 91 -3.85 -2.86 3.28
C VAL A 91 -3.41 -2.97 4.73
N ASP A 92 -4.21 -3.64 5.57
CA ASP A 92 -3.86 -3.86 6.97
C ASP A 92 -2.60 -4.72 7.12
N ALA A 93 -2.45 -5.79 6.34
CA ALA A 93 -1.27 -6.65 6.37
C ALA A 93 0.02 -5.90 5.97
N LEU A 94 -0.03 -5.14 4.87
CA LEU A 94 1.10 -4.36 4.37
C LEU A 94 1.41 -3.19 5.31
N GLY A 95 0.39 -2.49 5.80
CA GLY A 95 0.54 -1.42 6.80
C GLY A 95 1.18 -1.94 8.09
N ARG A 96 0.71 -3.09 8.58
CA ARG A 96 1.30 -3.76 9.74
C ARG A 96 2.76 -4.12 9.51
N TYR A 97 3.10 -4.72 8.36
CA TYR A 97 4.49 -5.03 8.00
C TYR A 97 5.37 -3.77 7.97
N ILE A 98 4.89 -2.66 7.39
CA ILE A 98 5.65 -1.41 7.33
C ILE A 98 5.90 -0.86 8.75
N ILE A 99 4.90 -0.95 9.63
CA ILE A 99 4.98 -0.52 11.02
C ILE A 99 5.90 -1.44 11.86
N THR A 100 5.83 -2.77 11.67
CA THR A 100 6.54 -3.75 12.51
C THR A 100 7.94 -4.10 11.99
N GLY A 101 8.14 -4.16 10.68
CA GLY A 101 9.37 -4.61 10.01
C GLY A 101 10.21 -3.50 9.39
N GLY A 102 9.60 -2.40 8.94
CA GLY A 102 10.27 -1.34 8.19
C GLY A 102 11.15 -0.39 9.00
N GLY A 103 10.94 -0.31 10.33
CA GLY A 103 11.71 0.57 11.23
C GLY A 103 13.01 -0.04 11.77
N HIS A 104 13.32 -1.31 11.48
CA HIS A 104 14.36 -2.06 12.19
C HIS A 104 15.56 -2.53 11.35
N ARG A 105 15.68 -2.11 10.08
CA ARG A 105 16.89 -2.37 9.29
C ARG A 105 17.48 -1.06 8.79
N SER A 106 18.19 -0.37 9.69
CA SER A 106 19.24 0.61 9.37
C SER A 106 20.61 -0.09 9.39
#